data_AF-D1BRS6-F1
#
_entry.id   AF-D1BRS6-F1
#
_cell.length_a   1.000
_cell.length_b   1.000
_cell.length_c   1.000
_cell.angle_alpha   90.00
_cell.angle_beta   90.00
_cell.angle_gamma   90.00
#
_symmetry.space_group_name_H-M   'P 1'
#
loop_
_entity.id
_entity.type
_entity.pdbx_description
1 polymer ?
#
loop_
_entity_poly.entity_id
_entity_poly.type
_entity_poly.pdbx_seq_one_letter_code
_entity_poly.pdbx_strand_id
1 'polypeptide(L)'
;MSYQAYLDAVEQKTGLTPRQLIARAAEQGLGPDSKAGAIVTWLKDEHGLGHGHAMAMAQVIRKGERISDKHVGSDGSHRDASDTLWLDGAATNPVWR
;
A
#
# COMPACT_ATOMS: atom_id res chain seq x y z
N MET A 1 -7.09 10.85 -7.53
CA MET A 1 -5.86 10.39 -6.84
C MET A 1 -5.73 8.90 -7.08
N SER A 2 -4.53 8.49 -7.45
CA SER A 2 -4.19 7.12 -7.83
C SER A 2 -3.85 6.31 -6.56
N TYR A 3 -3.88 4.98 -6.62
CA TYR A 3 -3.50 4.15 -5.48
C TYR A 3 -2.02 4.33 -5.13
N GLN A 4 -1.17 4.54 -6.14
CA GLN A 4 0.25 4.82 -5.94
C GLN A 4 0.49 6.07 -5.07
N ALA A 5 -0.32 7.13 -5.27
CA ALA A 5 -0.17 8.36 -4.48
C ALA A 5 -0.39 8.13 -2.97
N TYR A 6 -1.22 7.16 -2.59
CA TYR A 6 -1.38 6.77 -1.18
C TYR A 6 -0.14 6.06 -0.64
N LEU A 7 0.51 5.21 -1.45
CA LEU A 7 1.74 4.52 -1.06
C LEU A 7 2.91 5.48 -0.92
N ASP A 8 3.04 6.43 -1.85
CA ASP A 8 4.08 7.46 -1.79
C ASP A 8 3.89 8.35 -0.56
N ALA A 9 2.65 8.67 -0.20
CA ALA A 9 2.34 9.42 1.03
C ALA A 9 2.59 8.59 2.31
N VAL A 10 2.42 7.27 2.26
CA VAL A 10 2.81 6.36 3.36
C VAL A 10 4.33 6.40 3.55
N GLU A 11 5.10 6.31 2.47
CA GLU A 11 6.57 6.37 2.53
C GLU A 11 7.04 7.72 3.09
N GLN A 12 6.47 8.83 2.63
CA GLN A 12 6.81 10.16 3.15
C GLN A 12 6.53 10.31 4.66
N LYS A 13 5.47 9.67 5.17
CA LYS A 13 5.10 9.76 6.59
C LYS A 13 5.91 8.84 7.48
N THR A 14 6.21 7.64 6.98
CA THR A 14 6.84 6.59 7.79
C THR A 14 8.35 6.53 7.60
N GLY A 15 8.87 7.14 6.52
CA GLY A 15 10.25 6.97 6.06
C GLY A 15 10.55 5.56 5.53
N LEU A 16 9.52 4.73 5.32
CA LEU A 16 9.65 3.34 4.92
C LEU A 16 8.94 3.10 3.61
N THR A 17 9.59 2.38 2.72
CA THR A 17 8.96 1.92 1.48
C THR A 17 7.81 0.96 1.80
N PRO A 18 6.79 0.87 0.93
CA PRO A 18 5.74 -0.13 1.07
C PRO A 18 6.27 -1.55 1.23
N ARG A 19 7.35 -1.92 0.51
CA ARG A 19 7.99 -3.24 0.64
C ARG A 19 8.59 -3.47 2.02
N GLN A 20 9.22 -2.46 2.62
CA GLN A 20 9.71 -2.55 4.00
C GLN A 20 8.58 -2.70 5.01
N LEU A 21 7.46 -2.01 4.81
CA LEU A 21 6.28 -2.15 5.68
C LEU A 21 5.67 -3.55 5.59
N ILE A 22 5.68 -4.19 4.41
CA ILE A 22 5.25 -5.59 4.25
C ILE A 22 6.17 -6.54 5.02
N ALA A 23 7.48 -6.35 4.91
CA ALA A 23 8.45 -7.16 5.66
C ALA A 23 8.24 -7.04 7.17
N ARG A 24 8.05 -5.80 7.67
CA ARG A 24 7.76 -5.56 9.10
C ARG A 24 6.43 -6.13 9.54
N ALA A 25 5.39 -6.04 8.70
CA ALA A 25 4.11 -6.68 8.99
C ALA A 25 4.30 -8.20 9.16
N ALA A 26 5.07 -8.85 8.27
CA ALA A 26 5.36 -10.27 8.38
C ALA A 26 6.11 -10.62 9.67
N GLU A 27 7.04 -9.79 10.13
CA GLU A 27 7.71 -9.94 11.43
C GLU A 27 6.73 -9.88 12.62
N GLN A 28 5.63 -9.13 12.49
CA GLN A 28 4.54 -9.05 13.47
C GLN A 28 3.50 -10.17 13.33
N GLY A 29 3.70 -11.13 12.41
CA GLY A 29 2.70 -12.15 12.08
C GLY A 29 1.48 -11.59 11.34
N LEU A 30 1.61 -10.41 10.73
CA LEU A 30 0.59 -9.77 9.91
C LEU A 30 0.84 -10.07 8.42
N GLY A 31 -0.15 -10.62 7.73
CA GLY A 31 -0.02 -11.05 6.34
C GLY A 31 -1.36 -11.29 5.64
N PRO A 32 -1.38 -12.12 4.59
CA PRO A 32 -2.57 -12.42 3.78
C PRO A 32 -3.81 -12.85 4.56
N ASP A 33 -3.61 -13.68 5.59
CA ASP A 33 -4.68 -14.25 6.40
C ASP A 33 -5.10 -13.35 7.57
N SER A 34 -4.37 -12.25 7.80
CA SER A 34 -4.67 -11.33 8.88
C SER A 34 -5.87 -10.46 8.55
N LYS A 35 -6.64 -10.11 9.59
CA LYS A 35 -7.75 -9.16 9.46
C LYS A 35 -7.21 -7.80 9.07
N ALA A 36 -7.81 -7.17 8.05
CA ALA A 36 -7.44 -5.82 7.62
C ALA A 36 -7.45 -4.82 8.79
N GLY A 37 -8.43 -4.92 9.68
CA GLY A 37 -8.51 -4.08 10.88
C GLY A 37 -7.29 -4.21 11.81
N ALA A 38 -6.75 -5.42 11.98
CA ALA A 38 -5.56 -5.62 12.82
C ALA A 38 -4.32 -4.94 12.22
N ILE A 39 -4.15 -5.05 10.90
CA ILE A 39 -3.06 -4.40 10.18
C ILE A 39 -3.22 -2.88 10.24
N VAL A 40 -4.44 -2.37 10.07
CA VAL A 40 -4.72 -0.92 10.15
C VAL A 40 -4.42 -0.37 11.53
N THR A 41 -4.78 -1.09 12.59
CA THR A 41 -4.46 -0.70 13.97
C THR A 41 -2.95 -0.65 14.17
N TRP A 42 -2.23 -1.72 13.78
CA TRP A 42 -0.77 -1.73 13.84
C TRP A 42 -0.13 -0.56 13.08
N LEU A 43 -0.58 -0.26 11.85
CA LEU A 43 -0.08 0.86 11.05
C LEU A 43 -0.40 2.23 11.66
N LYS A 44 -1.50 2.36 12.41
CA LYS A 44 -1.83 3.58 13.14
C LYS A 44 -0.93 3.75 14.36
N ASP A 45 -0.76 2.68 15.12
CA ASP A 45 -0.11 2.71 16.43
C ASP A 45 1.42 2.80 16.28
N GLU A 46 2.02 1.99 15.39
CA GLU A 46 3.47 1.92 15.19
C GLU A 46 3.99 2.95 14.17
N HIS A 47 3.14 3.36 13.24
CA HIS A 47 3.56 4.18 12.08
C HIS A 47 2.79 5.50 11.95
N GLY A 48 1.86 5.81 12.86
CA GLY A 48 1.14 7.08 12.87
C GLY A 48 0.27 7.31 11.62
N LEU A 49 -0.07 6.25 10.88
CA LEU A 49 -0.77 6.39 9.61
C LEU A 49 -2.25 6.73 9.81
N GLY A 50 -2.72 7.76 9.11
CA GLY A 50 -4.15 8.05 9.03
C GLY A 50 -4.94 6.90 8.39
N HIS A 51 -6.21 6.75 8.75
CA HIS A 51 -7.02 5.56 8.41
C HIS A 51 -7.02 5.20 6.92
N GLY A 52 -7.12 6.18 6.00
CA GLY A 52 -7.10 5.91 4.56
C GLY A 52 -5.77 5.33 4.06
N HIS A 53 -4.64 5.86 4.55
CA HIS A 53 -3.31 5.37 4.22
C HIS A 53 -3.07 3.97 4.81
N ALA A 54 -3.52 3.77 6.06
CA ALA A 54 -3.43 2.48 6.72
C ALA A 54 -4.27 1.40 5.99
N MET A 55 -5.47 1.76 5.51
CA MET A 55 -6.31 0.84 4.73
C MET A 55 -5.68 0.47 3.38
N ALA A 56 -5.06 1.44 2.68
CA ALA A 56 -4.33 1.16 1.44
C ALA A 56 -3.19 0.18 1.72
N MET A 57 -2.33 0.46 2.70
CA MET A 57 -1.21 -0.42 3.02
C MET A 57 -1.65 -1.81 3.52
N ALA A 58 -2.72 -1.89 4.32
CA ALA A 58 -3.29 -3.17 4.76
C ALA A 58 -3.81 -4.02 3.60
N GLN A 59 -4.35 -3.38 2.56
CA GLN A 59 -4.79 -4.04 1.34
C GLN A 59 -3.59 -4.60 0.55
N VAL A 60 -2.45 -3.90 0.51
CA VAL A 60 -1.20 -4.40 -0.07
C VAL A 60 -0.60 -5.54 0.75
N ILE A 61 -0.52 -5.43 2.08
CA ILE A 61 0.00 -6.49 2.95
C ILE A 61 -0.78 -7.80 2.77
N ARG A 62 -2.10 -7.70 2.54
CA ARG A 62 -2.95 -8.87 2.39
C ARG A 62 -2.97 -9.48 1.00
N LYS A 63 -2.88 -8.66 -0.06
CA LYS A 63 -3.03 -9.12 -1.45
C LYS A 63 -1.74 -9.06 -2.27
N GLY A 64 -0.67 -8.52 -1.72
CA GLY A 64 0.60 -8.29 -2.40
C GLY A 64 0.57 -7.08 -3.35
N GLU A 65 1.53 -7.04 -4.24
CA GLU A 65 1.78 -5.95 -5.21
C GLU A 65 0.77 -5.86 -6.35
N ARG A 66 -0.10 -6.88 -6.51
CA ARG A 66 -1.19 -6.86 -7.49
C ARG A 66 -2.49 -6.38 -6.85
N ILE A 67 -3.01 -5.26 -7.34
CA ILE A 67 -4.41 -4.90 -7.09
C ILE A 67 -5.24 -5.80 -8.01
N SER A 68 -6.19 -6.56 -7.45
CA SER A 68 -7.05 -7.43 -8.26
C SER A 68 -7.75 -6.64 -9.37
N ASP A 69 -7.82 -7.22 -10.57
CA ASP A 69 -8.44 -6.70 -11.82
C ASP A 69 -9.80 -6.03 -11.68
N LYS A 70 -10.52 -6.16 -10.56
CA LYS A 70 -11.78 -5.43 -10.31
C LYS A 70 -11.63 -3.91 -10.21
N HIS A 71 -10.42 -3.39 -10.01
CA HIS A 71 -10.13 -1.94 -10.07
C HIS A 71 -9.37 -1.54 -11.35
N VAL A 72 -9.14 -2.49 -12.26
CA VAL A 72 -8.51 -2.26 -13.56
C VAL A 72 -9.57 -2.51 -14.64
N GLY A 73 -10.02 -1.45 -15.31
CA GLY A 73 -10.91 -1.58 -16.46
C GLY A 73 -12.42 -1.58 -16.17
N SER A 74 -12.87 -1.14 -14.99
CA SER A 74 -14.27 -0.71 -14.83
C SER A 74 -14.38 0.79 -15.13
N ASP A 75 -15.34 1.15 -15.98
CA ASP A 75 -15.52 2.42 -16.72
C ASP A 75 -15.62 3.70 -15.85
N GLY A 76 -14.54 4.11 -15.19
CA GLY A 76 -14.52 5.30 -14.33
C GLY A 76 -13.19 6.06 -14.37
N SER A 77 -13.26 7.38 -14.22
CA SER A 77 -12.18 8.39 -14.36
C SER A 77 -10.98 8.29 -13.39
N HIS A 78 -10.76 7.13 -12.78
CA HIS A 78 -9.68 6.85 -11.85
C HIS A 78 -8.85 5.68 -12.38
N ARG A 79 -7.97 5.92 -13.35
CA ARG A 79 -6.98 4.91 -13.77
C ARG A 79 -5.63 5.16 -13.10
N ASP A 80 -5.10 4.14 -12.45
CA ASP A 80 -3.65 3.95 -12.27
C ASP A 80 -3.06 3.42 -13.60
N ALA A 81 -1.82 3.77 -13.95
CA ALA A 81 -1.22 3.46 -15.25
C ALA A 81 -0.74 1.99 -15.39
N SER A 82 -0.76 1.22 -14.30
CA SER A 82 -0.33 -0.18 -14.26
C SER A 82 -1.02 -0.94 -13.13
N ASP A 83 -1.27 -2.22 -13.35
CA ASP A 83 -1.89 -3.16 -12.40
C ASP A 83 -0.91 -3.60 -11.30
N THR A 84 0.36 -3.22 -11.47
CA THR A 84 1.46 -3.51 -10.54
C THR A 84 1.79 -2.24 -9.76
N LEU A 85 1.66 -2.32 -8.44
CA LEU A 85 2.05 -1.24 -7.54
C LEU A 85 3.55 -1.16 -7.39
N TRP A 86 4.08 0.06 -7.36
CA TRP A 86 5.50 0.27 -7.11
C TRP A 86 5.76 0.30 -5.61
N LEU A 87 6.38 -0.78 -5.11
CA LEU A 87 6.61 -0.97 -3.67
C LEU A 87 8.03 -0.64 -3.21
N ASP A 88 8.96 -0.42 -4.15
CA ASP A 88 10.38 -0.16 -3.90
C ASP A 88 10.72 1.30 -3.59
N GLY A 89 9.68 2.12 -3.42
CA GLY A 89 9.78 3.52 -3.06
C GLY A 89 9.62 4.47 -4.24
N ALA A 90 9.10 5.66 -3.97
CA ALA A 90 8.75 6.66 -4.99
C ALA A 90 9.93 7.04 -5.89
N ALA A 91 11.15 7.06 -5.34
CA ALA A 91 12.36 7.43 -6.08
C ALA A 91 12.77 6.45 -7.19
N THR A 92 12.30 5.20 -7.14
CA THR A 92 12.64 4.17 -8.14
C THR A 92 11.55 3.98 -9.18
N ASN A 93 10.41 4.67 -9.03
CA ASN A 93 9.25 4.56 -9.90
C ASN A 93 9.54 5.11 -11.33
N PRO A 94 9.42 4.29 -12.38
CA PRO A 94 9.73 4.69 -13.77
C PRO A 94 8.76 5.72 -14.36
N VAL A 95 7.59 5.94 -13.74
CA VAL A 95 6.59 6.90 -14.21
C VAL A 95 6.98 8.36 -13.88
N TRP A 96 7.92 8.55 -12.97
CA TRP A 96 8.49 9.87 -12.64
C TRP A 96 9.70 10.24 -13.51
N ARG A 97 10.07 9.41 -14.49
CA ARG A 97 11.18 9.63 -15.42
C ARG A 97 10.76 10.28 -16.73
#